data_AF-A0A0D3E1E2-F1
#
_entry.id   AF-A0A0D3E1E2-F1
#
_cell.length_a   1.000
_cell.length_b   1.000
_cell.length_c   1.000
_cell.angle_alpha   90.00
_cell.angle_beta   90.00
_cell.angle_gamma   90.00
#
_symmetry.space_group_name_H-M   'P 1'
#
loop_
_entity.id
_entity.type
_entity.pdbx_description
1 polymer ?
#
loop_
_entity_poly.entity_id
_entity_poly.type
_entity_poly.pdbx_seq_one_letter_code
_entity_poly.pdbx_strand_id
1 'polypeptide(L)' 'MCPGMGMGMALAHLTLINLLYRFDWKLPEGMEIEDVDLEESYGLVSPEKVPRQLVPVLTQWS' A
#
# COMPACT_ATOMS: atom_id res chain seq x y z
N MET A 1 16.60 -7.15 -18.55
CA MET A 1 15.82 -5.94 -18.25
C MET A 1 14.35 -6.23 -18.49
N CYS A 2 13.44 -5.92 -17.56
CA CYS A 2 12.00 -6.21 -17.74
C CYS A 2 11.36 -5.15 -18.67
N PRO A 3 10.73 -5.55 -19.79
CA PRO A 3 10.12 -4.58 -20.72
C PRO A 3 8.96 -3.80 -20.10
N GLY A 4 8.32 -4.35 -19.06
CA GLY A 4 7.25 -3.67 -18.32
C GLY A 4 7.71 -2.69 -17.25
N MET A 5 9.02 -2.55 -16.98
CA MET A 5 9.53 -1.77 -15.86
C MET A 5 9.08 -0.29 -15.90
N GLY A 6 9.16 0.35 -17.08
CA GLY A 6 8.75 1.76 -17.22
C GLY A 6 7.25 1.96 -16.95
N MET A 7 6.40 1.08 -17.49
CA MET A 7 4.96 1.10 -17.25
C MET A 7 4.62 0.84 -15.78
N GLY A 8 5.26 -0.17 -15.17
CA GLY A 8 5.06 -0.51 -13.77
C GLY A 8 5.41 0.64 -12.83
N MET A 9 6.54 1.32 -13.08
CA MET A 9 6.91 2.51 -12.30
C MET A 9 5.93 3.67 -12.48
N ALA A 10 5.46 3.94 -13.70
CA ALA A 10 4.50 5.01 -13.96
C ALA A 10 3.17 4.75 -13.23
N LEU A 11 2.66 3.52 -13.28
CA LEU A 11 1.43 3.13 -12.58
C LEU A 11 1.59 3.20 -11.06
N ALA A 12 2.73 2.74 -10.53
CA ALA A 12 3.00 2.82 -9.09
C ALA A 12 3.02 4.29 -8.62
N HIS A 13 3.71 5.18 -9.32
CA HIS A 13 3.76 6.61 -8.96
C HIS A 13 2.38 7.28 -9.02
N LEU A 14 1.64 7.10 -10.12
CA LEU A 14 0.31 7.70 -10.26
C LEU A 14 -0.65 7.21 -9.18
N THR A 15 -0.62 5.90 -8.89
CA THR A 15 -1.46 5.30 -7.86
C THR A 15 -1.11 5.85 -6.48
N LEU A 16 0.17 5.87 -6.12
CA LEU A 16 0.63 6.37 -4.83
C LEU A 16 0.33 7.86 -4.65
N ILE A 17 0.55 8.69 -5.67
CA ILE A 17 0.23 10.13 -5.59
C ILE A 17 -1.26 10.34 -5.33
N ASN A 18 -2.13 9.66 -6.08
CA ASN A 18 -3.58 9.81 -5.90
C ASN A 18 -4.05 9.36 -4.51
N LEU A 19 -3.46 8.28 -4.00
CA LEU A 19 -3.80 7.72 -2.69
C LEU A 19 -3.28 8.59 -1.53
N LEU A 20 -2.02 8.99 -1.58
CA LEU A 20 -1.36 9.75 -0.52
C LEU A 20 -1.78 11.23 -0.50
N TYR A 21 -2.14 11.81 -1.65
CA TYR A 21 -2.63 13.18 -1.70
C TYR A 21 -4.06 13.33 -1.18
N ARG A 22 -4.89 12.28 -1.37
CA ARG A 22 -6.32 12.35 -1.06
C ARG A 22 -6.67 11.83 0.33
N PHE A 23 -5.88 10.90 0.85
CA PHE A 23 -6.19 10.18 2.07
C PHE A 23 -5.04 10.19 3.06
N ASP A 24 -5.39 10.46 4.31
CA ASP A 24 -4.61 10.08 5.48
C ASP A 24 -4.97 8.62 5.81
N TRP A 25 -4.00 7.86 6.32
CA TRP A 25 -4.16 6.42 6.53
C TRP A 25 -4.12 6.12 8.03
N LYS A 26 -5.09 5.33 8.50
CA LYS A 26 -5.16 4.86 9.89
C LYS A 26 -5.23 3.35 9.95
N LEU A 27 -4.80 2.78 11.06
CA LEU A 27 -5.03 1.37 11.37
C LEU A 27 -6.49 1.14 11.76
N PRO A 28 -7.04 -0.07 11.52
CA PRO A 28 -8.32 -0.49 12.07
C PRO A 28 -8.37 -0.33 13.60
N GLU A 29 -9.56 -0.15 14.16
CA GLU A 29 -9.72 -0.04 15.61
C GLU A 29 -9.16 -1.29 16.32
N GLY A 30 -8.34 -1.05 17.34
CA GLY A 30 -7.74 -2.12 18.14
C GLY A 30 -6.50 -2.80 17.53
N MET A 31 -5.98 -2.30 16.41
CA MET A 31 -4.72 -2.76 15.81
C MET A 31 -3.58 -1.79 16.13
N GLU A 32 -2.46 -2.32 16.63
CA GLU A 32 -1.20 -1.58 16.81
C GLU A 32 -0.26 -1.78 15.61
N ILE A 33 0.82 -1.01 15.53
CA ILE A 33 1.76 -1.09 14.39
C ILE A 33 2.50 -2.44 14.41
N GLU A 34 2.78 -2.93 15.60
CA GLU A 34 3.45 -4.20 15.88
C GLU A 34 2.64 -5.41 15.40
N ASP A 35 1.31 -5.26 15.26
CA ASP A 35 0.41 -6.30 14.76
C ASP A 35 0.44 -6.43 13.23
N VAL A 36 1.10 -5.51 12.52
CA VAL A 36 1.13 -5.48 11.05
C VAL A 36 2.15 -6.50 10.53
N ASP A 37 1.65 -7.60 9.98
CA ASP A 37 2.48 -8.61 9.32
C ASP A 37 3.10 -8.06 8.02
N LEU A 38 4.43 -8.08 7.95
CA LEU A 38 5.24 -7.68 6.80
C LEU A 38 5.79 -8.88 6.00
N GLU A 39 5.52 -10.11 6.43
CA GLU A 39 5.97 -11.29 5.73
C GLU A 39 5.30 -11.42 4.35
N GLU A 40 6.07 -11.87 3.37
CA GLU A 40 5.57 -12.19 2.04
C GLU A 40 5.36 -13.70 1.90
N SER A 41 4.41 -14.08 1.06
CA SER A 41 4.22 -15.45 0.64
C SER A 41 5.21 -15.81 -0.47
N TYR A 42 5.64 -17.08 -0.48
CA TYR A 42 6.61 -17.56 -1.46
C TYR A 42 5.93 -17.95 -2.77
N GLY A 43 6.47 -17.52 -3.91
CA GLY A 43 5.96 -17.87 -5.23
C GLY A 43 6.62 -17.13 -6.41
N LEU A 44 6.04 -17.30 -7.61
CA LEU A 44 6.45 -16.56 -8.82
C LEU A 44 6.21 -15.04 -8.69
N VAL A 45 5.23 -14.68 -7.87
CA VAL A 45 4.98 -13.35 -7.33
C VAL A 45 5.11 -13.44 -5.81
N SER A 46 5.52 -12.36 -5.16
CA SER A 46 5.68 -12.28 -3.69
C SER A 46 4.59 -11.38 -3.11
N PRO A 47 3.31 -11.82 -3.03
CA PRO A 47 2.28 -11.02 -2.38
C PRO A 47 2.41 -11.16 -0.86
N GLU A 48 1.85 -10.19 -0.15
CA GLU A 48 1.76 -10.20 1.32
C GLU A 48 1.15 -11.51 1.83
N LYS A 49 1.73 -12.07 2.89
CA LYS A 49 1.29 -13.33 3.47
C LYS A 49 -0.10 -13.21 4.11
N VAL A 50 -0.38 -12.06 4.71
CA VAL A 50 -1.68 -11.68 5.27
C VAL A 50 -2.10 -10.35 4.65
N PRO A 51 -3.37 -10.18 4.21
CA PRO A 51 -3.83 -8.90 3.68
C PRO A 51 -3.72 -7.78 4.71
N ARG A 52 -2.95 -6.73 4.41
CA ARG A 52 -2.96 -5.54 5.25
C ARG A 52 -4.23 -4.74 5.09
N GLN A 53 -4.74 -4.27 6.22
CA GLN A 53 -5.90 -3.39 6.26
C GLN A 53 -5.44 -2.00 6.71
N LEU A 54 -5.74 -1.00 5.89
CA LEU A 54 -5.63 0.40 6.25
C LEU A 54 -6.96 1.06 5.95
N VAL A 55 -7.38 1.96 6.83
CA VAL A 55 -8.61 2.73 6.67
C VAL A 55 -8.24 4.11 6.09
N PRO A 56 -8.69 4.43 4.87
CA PRO A 56 -8.47 5.75 4.30
C PRO A 56 -9.42 6.77 4.95
N VAL A 57 -8.87 7.89 5.38
CA VAL A 57 -9.60 9.04 5.90
C VAL A 57 -9.30 10.23 4.98
N LEU A 58 -10.32 10.98 4.58
CA LEU A 58 -10.09 12.15 3.72
C LEU A 58 -9.12 13.12 4.37
N THR A 59 -8.03 13.41 3.68
CA THR A 59 -7.03 14.38 4.12
C THR A 59 -7.67 15.75 4.28
N GLN A 60 -7.42 16.39 5.42
CA GLN A 60 -7.96 17.73 5.75
C GLN A 60 -6.95 18.85 5.53
N TRP A 61 -6.13 18.77 4.47
CA TRP A 61 -5.23 19.86 4.13
C TRP A 61 -6.05 21.14 3.90
N SER A 62 -6.00 22.04 4.89
CA SER A 62 -6.47 23.42 4.86
C SER A 62 -5.33 24.35 4.46
#